data_AF-A0A258AZF3-F1
#
_entry.id   AF-A0A258AZF3-F1
#
_cell.length_a   1.000
_cell.length_b   1.000
_cell.length_c   1.000
_cell.angle_alpha   90.00
_cell.angle_beta   90.00
_cell.angle_gamma   90.00
#
_symmetry.space_group_name_H-M   'P 1'
#
loop_
_entity.id
_entity.type
_entity.pdbx_description
1 polymer ?
#
loop_
_entity_poly.entity_id
_entity_poly.type
_entity_poly.pdbx_seq_one_letter_code
_entity_poly.pdbx_strand_id
1 'polypeptide(L)'
;MEWGVVYKLFPLQGNGGLGKTFELERDAEHNGFTMNVRDAILAETMDKLMILHDAGAHPTELVGLDEDGDYLIVKQPLAQSYGDMEADRDATLRTIDAARHHAIERMRAVPCRARFKRAVWIIWVDERAWELSDLHPGNVMKDASEWPCIIDALLAPVPPVLVNSDRWLSEAVADARVWCETGALTKRKAFDDVNDDDL
;
A
#
# COMPACT_ATOMS: atom_id res chain seq x y z
N MET A 1 -17.84 20.62 14.35
CA MET A 1 -16.77 19.75 13.81
C MET A 1 -15.86 20.64 13.00
N GLU A 2 -14.60 20.74 13.41
CA GLU A 2 -13.58 21.40 12.60
C GLU A 2 -13.14 20.39 11.54
N TRP A 3 -13.24 20.75 10.27
CA TRP A 3 -12.93 19.83 9.17
C TRP A 3 -11.41 19.67 9.07
N GLY A 4 -10.92 18.47 9.33
CA GLY A 4 -9.50 18.15 9.18
C GLY A 4 -9.09 18.06 7.71
N VAL A 5 -7.95 18.66 7.38
CA VAL A 5 -7.27 18.47 6.10
C VAL A 5 -5.86 18.01 6.40
N VAL A 6 -5.45 16.89 5.82
CA VAL A 6 -4.07 16.43 5.89
C VAL A 6 -3.35 16.83 4.62
N TYR A 7 -2.15 17.37 4.80
CA TYR A 7 -1.24 17.69 3.72
C TYR A 7 -0.06 16.72 3.78
N LYS A 8 0.19 16.05 2.67
CA LYS A 8 1.41 15.28 2.45
C LYS A 8 2.33 16.08 1.53
N LEU A 9 3.56 16.25 1.99
CA LEU A 9 4.61 16.94 1.25
C LEU A 9 5.54 15.89 0.64
N PHE A 10 5.74 15.97 -0.68
CA PHE A 10 6.70 15.15 -1.40
C PHE A 10 7.88 16.03 -1.80
N PRO A 11 9.05 15.91 -1.13
CA PRO A 11 10.19 16.78 -1.41
C PRO A 11 10.79 16.47 -2.77
N LEU A 12 10.95 17.52 -3.58
CA LEU A 12 11.74 17.52 -4.80
C LEU A 12 13.22 17.43 -4.42
N GLN A 13 13.84 16.34 -4.82
CA GLN A 13 15.24 16.07 -4.62
C GLN A 13 16.06 16.75 -5.71
N GLY A 14 17.33 17.07 -5.43
CA GLY A 14 18.24 17.68 -6.40
C GLY A 14 18.49 16.85 -7.66
N ASN A 15 18.12 15.57 -7.67
CA ASN A 15 18.15 14.68 -8.85
C ASN A 15 16.83 14.65 -9.64
N GLY A 16 15.85 15.49 -9.28
CA GLY A 16 14.50 15.52 -9.88
C GLY A 16 13.52 14.49 -9.29
N GLY A 17 13.93 13.75 -8.27
CA GLY A 17 13.07 12.81 -7.55
C GLY A 17 12.00 13.51 -6.72
N LEU A 18 10.82 12.92 -6.58
CA LEU A 18 9.65 13.47 -5.93
C LEU A 18 8.97 12.40 -5.07
N GLY A 19 9.49 12.17 -3.87
CA GLY A 19 9.06 11.06 -3.01
C GLY A 19 9.84 9.76 -3.25
N LYS A 20 9.27 8.64 -2.82
CA LYS A 20 9.92 7.32 -2.84
C LYS A 20 9.06 6.26 -3.53
N THR A 21 9.72 5.39 -4.26
CA THR A 21 9.19 4.12 -4.78
C THR A 21 10.24 3.03 -4.55
N PHE A 22 10.04 1.84 -5.11
CA PHE A 22 11.00 0.76 -5.01
C PHE A 22 10.97 -0.14 -6.25
N GLU A 23 12.07 -0.86 -6.45
CA GLU A 23 12.16 -1.94 -7.44
C GLU A 23 12.16 -3.28 -6.73
N LEU A 24 11.33 -4.21 -7.23
CA LEU A 24 11.32 -5.58 -6.77
C LEU A 24 12.36 -6.40 -7.54
N GLU A 25 13.19 -7.12 -6.80
CA GLU A 25 14.14 -8.08 -7.34
C GLU A 25 14.09 -9.41 -6.59
N ARG A 26 14.48 -10.50 -7.27
CA ARG A 26 14.63 -11.79 -6.60
C ARG A 26 15.89 -11.76 -5.73
N ASP A 27 15.74 -12.15 -4.48
CA ASP A 27 16.86 -12.44 -3.58
C ASP A 27 17.28 -13.91 -3.79
N ALA A 28 18.34 -14.11 -4.58
CA ALA A 28 18.86 -15.43 -4.90
C ALA A 28 19.46 -16.16 -3.69
N GLU A 29 19.96 -15.42 -2.70
CA GLU A 29 20.63 -15.98 -1.52
C GLU A 29 19.62 -16.46 -0.47
N HIS A 30 18.52 -15.70 -0.29
CA HIS A 30 17.54 -15.96 0.76
C HIS A 30 16.23 -16.57 0.23
N ASN A 31 16.15 -16.88 -1.06
CA ASN A 31 14.97 -17.40 -1.74
C ASN A 31 13.73 -16.53 -1.45
N GLY A 32 13.84 -15.24 -1.70
CA GLY A 32 12.82 -14.24 -1.40
C GLY A 32 12.87 -13.06 -2.36
N PHE A 33 12.45 -11.89 -1.88
CA PHE A 33 12.43 -10.66 -2.65
C PHE A 33 13.12 -9.53 -1.90
N THR A 34 13.90 -8.74 -2.65
CA THR A 34 14.45 -7.47 -2.18
C THR A 34 13.64 -6.33 -2.77
N MET A 35 13.40 -5.31 -1.95
CA MET A 35 12.76 -4.06 -2.34
C MET A 35 13.79 -2.94 -2.25
N ASN A 36 14.33 -2.52 -3.40
CA ASN A 36 15.33 -1.47 -3.46
C ASN A 36 14.63 -0.12 -3.51
N VAL A 37 14.54 0.55 -2.35
CA VAL A 37 13.91 1.88 -2.26
C VAL A 37 14.74 2.91 -3.03
N ARG A 38 14.10 3.68 -3.89
CA ARG A 38 14.71 4.76 -4.66
C ARG A 38 13.81 5.98 -4.74
N ASP A 39 14.37 7.07 -5.25
CA ASP A 39 13.57 8.25 -5.58
C ASP A 39 12.58 7.90 -6.70
N ALA A 40 11.34 8.34 -6.52
CA ALA A 40 10.31 8.30 -7.56
C ALA A 40 10.46 9.53 -8.45
N ILE A 41 10.23 9.45 -9.76
CA ILE A 41 10.07 10.65 -10.59
C ILE A 41 8.62 11.15 -10.53
N LEU A 42 8.34 12.36 -11.03
CA LEU A 42 6.97 12.92 -11.05
C LEU A 42 5.95 11.94 -11.65
N ALA A 43 6.25 11.30 -12.78
CA ALA A 43 5.33 10.35 -13.42
C ALA A 43 5.00 9.15 -12.50
N GLU A 44 5.98 8.60 -11.80
CA GLU A 44 5.77 7.49 -10.86
C GLU A 44 4.97 7.92 -9.63
N THR A 45 5.17 9.16 -9.18
CA THR A 45 4.40 9.74 -8.07
C THR A 45 2.95 9.98 -8.48
N MET A 46 2.71 10.47 -9.71
CA MET A 46 1.37 10.60 -10.27
C MET A 46 0.67 9.24 -10.38
N ASP A 47 1.35 8.24 -10.96
CA ASP A 47 0.83 6.88 -11.08
C ASP A 47 0.48 6.30 -9.70
N LYS A 48 1.38 6.43 -8.72
CA LYS A 48 1.13 6.02 -7.33
C LYS A 48 -0.16 6.62 -6.79
N LEU A 49 -0.36 7.93 -6.96
CA LEU A 49 -1.55 8.62 -6.43
C LEU A 49 -2.83 8.16 -7.12
N MET A 50 -2.79 7.96 -8.44
CA MET A 50 -3.92 7.42 -9.20
C MET A 50 -4.26 6.00 -8.77
N ILE A 51 -3.27 5.11 -8.67
CA ILE A 51 -3.49 3.72 -8.27
C ILE A 51 -3.99 3.62 -6.83
N LEU A 52 -3.47 4.44 -5.90
CA LEU A 52 -4.00 4.48 -4.53
C LEU A 52 -5.47 4.94 -4.52
N HIS A 53 -5.80 5.99 -5.27
CA HIS A 53 -7.18 6.46 -5.39
C HIS A 53 -8.11 5.37 -5.94
N ASP A 54 -7.73 4.76 -7.06
CA ASP A 54 -8.52 3.72 -7.75
C ASP A 54 -8.64 2.43 -6.92
N ALA A 55 -7.61 2.12 -6.12
CA ALA A 55 -7.66 1.01 -5.18
C ALA A 55 -8.68 1.23 -4.06
N GLY A 56 -9.10 2.47 -3.77
CA GLY A 56 -10.00 2.78 -2.65
C GLY A 56 -9.26 3.31 -1.41
N ALA A 57 -8.02 3.76 -1.57
CA ALA A 57 -7.38 4.62 -0.57
C ALA A 57 -8.11 5.98 -0.50
N HIS A 58 -7.65 6.85 0.39
CA HIS A 58 -8.29 8.14 0.57
C HIS A 58 -8.02 9.06 -0.63
N PRO A 59 -9.06 9.74 -1.17
CA PRO A 59 -8.90 10.67 -2.27
C PRO A 59 -7.81 11.67 -2.01
N THR A 60 -6.96 11.84 -3.01
CA THR A 60 -5.76 12.63 -2.90
C THR A 60 -5.79 13.72 -3.98
N GLU A 61 -5.93 14.97 -3.56
CA GLU A 61 -5.94 16.16 -4.42
C GLU A 61 -4.52 16.70 -4.58
N LEU A 62 -4.05 16.83 -5.82
CA LEU A 62 -2.80 17.54 -6.11
C LEU A 62 -3.06 19.05 -6.01
N VAL A 63 -2.39 19.70 -5.06
CA VAL A 63 -2.61 21.13 -4.79
C VAL A 63 -1.66 22.00 -5.61
N GLY A 64 -0.42 21.53 -5.82
CA GLY A 64 0.57 22.25 -6.63
C GLY A 64 1.99 22.00 -6.14
N LEU A 65 2.93 22.79 -6.64
CA LEU A 65 4.26 22.95 -6.05
C LEU A 65 4.21 24.06 -5.01
N ASP A 66 5.04 23.99 -3.98
CA ASP A 66 5.26 25.13 -3.07
C ASP A 66 5.96 26.30 -3.79
N GLU A 67 6.11 27.43 -3.11
CA GLU A 67 6.62 28.68 -3.71
C GLU A 67 8.06 28.55 -4.22
N ASP A 68 8.89 27.75 -3.55
CA ASP A 68 10.28 27.50 -3.92
C ASP A 68 10.42 26.35 -4.94
N GLY A 69 9.35 25.57 -5.19
CA GLY A 69 9.36 24.40 -6.06
C GLY A 69 9.98 23.15 -5.41
N ASP A 70 10.26 23.20 -4.12
CA ASP A 70 10.88 22.15 -3.31
C ASP A 70 9.90 21.03 -2.93
N TYR A 71 8.59 21.24 -3.02
CA TYR A 71 7.61 20.21 -2.64
C TYR A 71 6.44 20.12 -3.61
N LEU A 72 6.06 18.89 -3.98
CA LEU A 72 4.70 18.63 -4.44
C LEU A 72 3.78 18.49 -3.22
N ILE A 73 2.76 19.33 -3.18
CA ILE A 73 1.78 19.39 -2.12
C ILE A 73 0.56 18.59 -2.53
N VAL A 74 0.21 17.67 -1.66
CA VAL A 74 -0.84 16.70 -1.88
C VAL A 74 -1.78 16.75 -0.69
N LYS A 75 -3.07 16.87 -0.95
CA LYS A 75 -4.11 17.07 0.06
C LYS A 75 -5.01 15.85 0.16
N GLN A 76 -5.25 15.39 1.38
CA GLN A 76 -6.25 14.38 1.71
C GLN A 76 -7.40 15.07 2.44
N PRO A 77 -8.43 15.55 1.73
CA PRO A 77 -9.52 16.30 2.34
C PRO A 77 -10.32 15.39 3.28
N LEU A 78 -10.66 15.86 4.48
CA LEU A 78 -11.50 15.13 5.43
C LEU A 78 -10.85 13.86 6.02
N ALA A 79 -9.53 13.71 5.87
CA ALA A 79 -8.77 12.69 6.59
C ALA A 79 -8.48 13.17 8.03
N GLN A 80 -8.64 12.28 9.01
CA GLN A 80 -8.44 12.57 10.43
C GLN A 80 -7.63 11.48 11.12
N SER A 81 -6.70 11.88 11.98
CA SER A 81 -5.97 10.97 12.86
C SER A 81 -6.91 10.26 13.85
N TYR A 82 -6.54 9.05 14.27
CA TYR A 82 -7.26 8.31 15.32
C TYR A 82 -7.09 8.90 16.71
N GLY A 83 -6.03 9.67 16.93
CA GLY A 83 -5.69 10.28 18.19
C GLY A 83 -4.39 11.06 18.08
N ASP A 84 -3.94 11.58 19.21
CA ASP A 84 -2.65 12.23 19.34
C ASP A 84 -1.59 11.18 19.73
N MET A 85 -0.71 10.84 18.78
CA MET A 85 0.36 9.87 19.01
C MET A 85 1.45 10.40 19.96
N GLU A 86 1.54 11.72 20.18
CA GLU A 86 2.47 12.32 21.15
C GLU A 86 1.91 12.25 22.57
N ALA A 87 0.60 12.47 22.72
CA ALA A 87 -0.06 12.47 24.02
C ALA A 87 -0.42 11.07 24.55
N ASP A 88 -0.90 10.16 23.69
CA ASP A 88 -1.29 8.79 24.08
C ASP A 88 -0.97 7.78 22.97
N ARG A 89 0.32 7.50 22.82
CA ARG A 89 0.85 6.61 21.79
C ARG A 89 0.24 5.22 21.83
N ASP A 90 0.21 4.58 22.98
CA ASP A 90 -0.15 3.15 23.08
C ASP A 90 -1.65 2.93 22.84
N ALA A 91 -2.53 3.79 23.35
CA ALA A 91 -3.96 3.66 23.07
C ALA A 91 -4.28 4.00 21.60
N THR A 92 -3.61 5.02 21.05
CA THR A 92 -3.76 5.40 19.64
C THR A 92 -3.32 4.27 18.72
N LEU A 93 -2.16 3.66 18.97
CA LEU A 93 -1.64 2.53 18.18
C LEU A 93 -2.57 1.32 18.21
N ARG A 94 -3.10 0.94 19.38
CA ARG A 94 -4.07 -0.16 19.47
C ARG A 94 -5.32 0.09 18.62
N THR A 95 -5.80 1.33 18.61
CA THR A 95 -6.96 1.72 17.81
C THR A 95 -6.64 1.66 16.31
N ILE A 96 -5.48 2.16 15.90
CA ILE A 96 -5.02 2.10 14.50
C ILE A 96 -4.84 0.65 14.05
N ASP A 97 -4.24 -0.21 14.86
CA ASP A 97 -4.02 -1.61 14.53
C ASP A 97 -5.34 -2.36 14.34
N ALA A 98 -6.33 -2.08 15.20
CA ALA A 98 -7.68 -2.59 15.04
C ALA A 98 -8.36 -2.05 13.77
N ALA A 99 -8.11 -0.80 13.37
CA ALA A 99 -8.71 -0.20 12.18
C ALA A 99 -8.03 -0.60 10.86
N ARG A 100 -6.75 -0.96 10.91
CA ARG A 100 -5.91 -1.19 9.72
C ARG A 100 -6.46 -2.25 8.78
N HIS A 101 -7.02 -3.33 9.32
CA HIS A 101 -7.58 -4.41 8.49
C HIS A 101 -8.74 -3.91 7.61
N HIS A 102 -9.62 -3.06 8.14
CA HIS A 102 -10.70 -2.46 7.36
C HIS A 102 -10.19 -1.53 6.27
N ALA A 103 -9.13 -0.75 6.54
CA ALA A 103 -8.52 0.11 5.54
C ALA A 103 -7.88 -0.72 4.39
N ILE A 104 -7.24 -1.84 4.73
CA ILE A 104 -6.69 -2.82 3.78
C ILE A 104 -7.80 -3.50 2.96
N GLU A 105 -8.90 -3.91 3.60
CA GLU A 105 -10.06 -4.52 2.95
C GLU A 105 -10.73 -3.58 1.97
N ARG A 106 -10.85 -2.30 2.33
CA ARG A 106 -11.36 -1.25 1.43
C ARG A 106 -10.52 -1.13 0.16
N MET A 107 -9.21 -1.33 0.29
CA MET A 107 -8.27 -1.38 -0.84
C MET A 107 -8.27 -2.70 -1.61
N ARG A 108 -9.03 -3.71 -1.14
CA ARG A 108 -9.01 -5.08 -1.65
C ARG A 108 -7.59 -5.66 -1.71
N ALA A 109 -6.74 -5.27 -0.76
CA ALA A 109 -5.34 -5.65 -0.76
C ALA A 109 -5.14 -7.02 -0.10
N VAL A 110 -4.55 -7.96 -0.84
CA VAL A 110 -4.32 -9.34 -0.40
C VAL A 110 -2.96 -9.43 0.29
N PRO A 111 -2.86 -9.92 1.53
CA PRO A 111 -1.55 -10.11 2.17
C PRO A 111 -0.72 -11.14 1.40
N CYS A 112 0.52 -10.79 1.07
CA CYS A 112 1.43 -11.69 0.36
C CYS A 112 2.24 -12.53 1.35
N ARG A 113 2.23 -13.85 1.16
CA ARG A 113 3.01 -14.80 1.98
C ARG A 113 4.42 -15.04 1.45
N ALA A 114 4.76 -14.46 0.31
CA ALA A 114 6.10 -14.59 -0.23
C ALA A 114 7.13 -13.91 0.70
N ARG A 115 8.39 -14.31 0.59
CA ARG A 115 9.42 -13.91 1.55
C ARG A 115 9.96 -12.51 1.23
N PHE A 116 9.34 -11.49 1.82
CA PHE A 116 9.80 -10.10 1.84
C PHE A 116 10.44 -9.75 3.19
N LYS A 117 11.26 -8.68 3.22
CA LYS A 117 11.84 -8.16 4.47
C LYS A 117 10.83 -7.39 5.34
N ARG A 118 9.62 -7.17 4.85
CA ARG A 118 8.53 -6.41 5.49
C ARG A 118 7.18 -6.98 5.08
N ALA A 119 6.12 -6.57 5.76
CA ALA A 119 4.76 -6.92 5.36
C ALA A 119 4.43 -6.29 4.01
N VAL A 120 3.86 -7.10 3.12
CA VAL A 120 3.53 -6.74 1.74
C VAL A 120 2.09 -7.18 1.44
N TRP A 121 1.38 -6.35 0.70
CA TRP A 121 0.06 -6.63 0.15
C TRP A 121 0.08 -6.49 -1.36
N ILE A 122 -0.77 -7.23 -2.05
CA ILE A 122 -0.97 -7.15 -3.48
C ILE A 122 -2.35 -6.57 -3.76
N ILE A 123 -2.42 -5.56 -4.63
CA ILE A 123 -3.67 -5.04 -5.18
C ILE A 123 -3.70 -5.28 -6.70
N TRP A 124 -4.90 -5.30 -7.27
CA TRP A 124 -5.12 -5.38 -8.72
C TRP A 124 -5.87 -4.13 -9.19
N VAL A 125 -5.20 -3.30 -9.99
CA VAL A 125 -5.72 -2.02 -10.49
C VAL A 125 -5.19 -1.83 -11.91
N ASP A 126 -6.07 -1.37 -12.81
CA ASP A 126 -5.76 -1.12 -14.23
C ASP A 126 -5.11 -2.34 -14.92
N GLU A 127 -5.76 -3.50 -14.81
CA GLU A 127 -5.32 -4.77 -15.41
C GLU A 127 -3.90 -5.22 -15.00
N ARG A 128 -3.40 -4.71 -13.87
CA ARG A 128 -2.05 -4.97 -13.40
C ARG A 128 -2.00 -5.22 -11.89
N ALA A 129 -1.08 -6.10 -11.48
CA ALA A 129 -0.75 -6.30 -10.08
C ALA A 129 0.23 -5.25 -9.58
N TRP A 130 -0.04 -4.73 -8.39
CA TRP A 130 0.83 -3.79 -7.69
C TRP A 130 1.19 -4.33 -6.31
N GLU A 131 2.46 -4.19 -5.96
CA GLU A 131 2.95 -4.42 -4.60
C GLU A 131 2.74 -3.15 -3.78
N LEU A 132 2.12 -3.32 -2.62
CA LEU A 132 1.85 -2.29 -1.64
C LEU A 132 2.55 -2.64 -0.32
N SER A 133 3.23 -1.66 0.26
CA SER A 133 3.95 -1.80 1.52
C SER A 133 3.90 -0.47 2.30
N ASP A 134 4.49 -0.46 3.51
CA ASP A 134 4.65 0.74 4.34
C ASP A 134 3.32 1.29 4.87
N LEU A 135 2.40 0.39 5.20
CA LEU A 135 1.16 0.69 5.92
C LEU A 135 1.42 0.88 7.43
N HIS A 136 2.33 1.79 7.76
CA HIS A 136 2.63 2.13 9.14
C HIS A 136 1.49 2.96 9.76
N PRO A 137 1.39 3.06 11.10
CA PRO A 137 0.25 3.70 11.77
C PRO A 137 -0.07 5.12 11.29
N GLY A 138 0.95 5.94 11.00
CA GLY A 138 0.75 7.31 10.49
C GLY A 138 0.08 7.41 9.10
N ASN A 139 -0.03 6.31 8.36
CA ASN A 139 -0.67 6.26 7.04
C ASN A 139 -2.12 5.74 7.11
N VAL A 140 -2.60 5.38 8.31
CA VAL A 140 -3.96 4.89 8.54
C VAL A 140 -4.75 5.99 9.24
N MET A 141 -5.83 6.45 8.60
CA MET A 141 -6.66 7.54 9.08
C MET A 141 -8.15 7.18 9.05
N LYS A 142 -8.99 8.13 9.47
CA LYS A 142 -10.44 8.09 9.31
C LYS A 142 -10.84 9.04 8.19
N ASP A 143 -11.78 8.65 7.35
CA ASP A 143 -12.41 9.54 6.39
C ASP A 143 -13.54 10.38 7.04
N ALA A 144 -14.25 11.16 6.21
CA ALA A 144 -15.35 12.02 6.65
C ALA A 144 -16.52 11.26 7.31
N SER A 145 -16.63 9.96 7.04
CA SER A 145 -17.66 9.07 7.58
C SER A 145 -17.13 8.24 8.75
N GLU A 146 -15.97 8.63 9.31
CA GLU A 146 -15.23 7.92 10.36
C GLU A 146 -14.75 6.51 9.97
N TRP A 147 -14.75 6.17 8.68
CA TRP A 147 -14.29 4.87 8.21
C TRP A 147 -12.76 4.84 8.05
N PRO A 148 -12.10 3.73 8.40
CA PRO A 148 -10.67 3.57 8.16
C PRO A 148 -10.28 3.73 6.69
N CYS A 149 -9.21 4.48 6.43
CA CYS A 149 -8.65 4.68 5.10
C CYS A 149 -7.11 4.72 5.14
N ILE A 150 -6.49 4.43 4.00
CA ILE A 150 -5.04 4.61 3.78
C ILE A 150 -4.82 5.95 3.08
N ILE A 151 -3.88 6.76 3.56
CA ILE A 151 -3.55 8.07 2.94
C ILE A 151 -2.22 8.07 2.18
N ASP A 152 -1.37 7.09 2.43
CA ASP A 152 -0.07 6.93 1.79
C ASP A 152 0.43 5.47 1.91
N ALA A 153 1.22 5.02 0.95
CA ALA A 153 1.88 3.72 0.96
C ALA A 153 3.06 3.73 -0.01
N LEU A 154 4.02 2.83 0.18
CA LEU A 154 4.96 2.51 -0.88
C LEU A 154 4.25 1.61 -1.89
N LEU A 155 4.43 1.91 -3.18
CA LEU A 155 3.78 1.19 -4.26
C LEU A 155 4.76 1.00 -5.43
N ALA A 156 4.76 -0.21 -5.99
CA ALA A 156 5.46 -0.51 -7.24
C ALA A 156 4.70 -1.59 -8.02
N PRO A 157 4.77 -1.60 -9.36
CA PRO A 157 4.17 -2.66 -10.12
C PRO A 157 4.91 -3.99 -9.91
N VAL A 158 4.17 -5.10 -9.84
CA VAL A 158 4.77 -6.43 -9.76
C VAL A 158 5.25 -6.87 -11.16
N PRO A 159 6.54 -7.17 -11.36
CA PRO A 159 7.02 -7.66 -12.65
C PRO A 159 6.45 -9.05 -12.96
N PRO A 160 5.92 -9.31 -14.17
CA PRO A 160 5.35 -10.61 -14.53
C PRO A 160 6.32 -11.78 -14.37
N VAL A 161 7.61 -11.54 -14.60
CA VAL A 161 8.67 -12.55 -14.40
C VAL A 161 8.76 -13.01 -12.95
N LEU A 162 8.51 -12.12 -11.98
CA LEU A 162 8.54 -12.46 -10.56
C LEU A 162 7.30 -13.25 -10.15
N VAL A 163 6.14 -12.90 -10.69
CA VAL A 163 4.88 -13.64 -10.50
C VAL A 163 5.04 -15.10 -10.92
N ASN A 164 5.69 -15.34 -12.07
CA ASN A 164 5.93 -16.69 -12.57
C ASN A 164 6.99 -17.48 -11.79
N SER A 165 7.79 -16.80 -10.96
CA SER A 165 8.93 -17.41 -10.25
C SER A 165 8.59 -17.87 -8.83
N ASP A 166 7.46 -17.44 -8.28
CA ASP A 166 7.13 -17.65 -6.87
C ASP A 166 5.65 -17.99 -6.67
N ARG A 167 5.38 -19.17 -6.10
CA ARG A 167 4.01 -19.65 -5.86
C ARG A 167 3.21 -18.65 -5.01
N TRP A 168 3.78 -18.15 -3.91
CA TRP A 168 3.04 -17.30 -2.97
C TRP A 168 2.71 -15.94 -3.57
N LEU A 169 3.63 -15.37 -4.35
CA LEU A 169 3.35 -14.14 -5.09
C LEU A 169 2.28 -14.37 -6.17
N SER A 170 2.40 -15.47 -6.93
CA SER A 170 1.41 -15.85 -7.94
C SER A 170 0.01 -16.02 -7.37
N GLU A 171 -0.11 -16.71 -6.23
CA GLU A 171 -1.37 -16.90 -5.52
C GLU A 171 -1.96 -15.56 -5.05
N ALA A 172 -1.14 -14.69 -4.44
CA ALA A 172 -1.59 -13.38 -3.98
C ALA A 172 -2.05 -12.48 -5.14
N VAL A 173 -1.37 -12.51 -6.29
CA VAL A 173 -1.77 -11.80 -7.51
C VAL A 173 -3.11 -12.33 -8.04
N ALA A 174 -3.28 -13.64 -8.12
CA ALA A 174 -4.52 -14.25 -8.56
C ALA A 174 -5.70 -13.91 -7.62
N ASP A 175 -5.47 -13.94 -6.31
CA ASP A 175 -6.48 -13.61 -5.31
C ASP A 175 -6.86 -12.12 -5.34
N ALA A 176 -5.88 -11.23 -5.51
CA ALA A 176 -6.13 -9.80 -5.64
C ALA A 176 -6.96 -9.48 -6.89
N ARG A 177 -6.65 -10.15 -8.01
CA ARG A 177 -7.43 -10.04 -9.24
C ARG A 177 -8.87 -10.51 -9.04
N VAL A 178 -9.07 -11.71 -8.49
CA VAL A 178 -10.42 -12.25 -8.22
C VAL A 178 -11.20 -11.33 -7.29
N TRP A 179 -10.57 -10.82 -6.23
CA TRP A 179 -11.25 -9.91 -5.31
C TRP A 179 -11.63 -8.59 -5.98
N CYS A 180 -10.76 -8.06 -6.83
CA CYS A 180 -11.06 -6.86 -7.61
C CYS A 180 -12.25 -7.07 -8.56
N GLU A 181 -12.27 -8.19 -9.30
CA GLU A 181 -13.30 -8.50 -10.30
C GLU A 181 -14.66 -8.90 -9.67
N THR A 182 -14.64 -9.61 -8.55
CA THR A 182 -15.85 -10.26 -7.99
C THR A 182 -16.35 -9.62 -6.70
N GLY A 183 -15.53 -8.81 -6.03
CA GLY A 183 -15.81 -8.31 -4.68
C GLY A 183 -15.66 -9.37 -3.58
N ALA A 184 -15.24 -10.60 -3.91
CA ALA A 184 -15.05 -11.69 -2.96
C ALA A 184 -13.60 -12.17 -2.92
N LEU A 185 -13.02 -12.24 -1.72
CA LEU A 185 -11.69 -12.81 -1.52
C LEU A 185 -11.73 -14.34 -1.59
N THR A 186 -10.86 -14.93 -2.42
CA THR A 186 -10.69 -16.38 -2.52
C THR A 186 -10.24 -16.97 -1.18
N LYS A 187 -11.01 -17.91 -0.63
CA LYS A 187 -10.59 -18.69 0.53
C LYS A 187 -9.77 -19.90 0.08
N ARG A 188 -8.44 -19.78 0.12
CA ARG A 188 -7.54 -20.93 -0.10
C ARG A 188 -7.55 -21.81 1.16
N LYS A 189 -7.82 -23.10 0.98
CA LYS A 189 -7.66 -24.09 2.06
C LYS A 189 -6.17 -24.35 2.27
N ALA A 190 -5.74 -24.39 3.53
CA ALA A 190 -4.32 -24.46 3.87
C ALA A 190 -3.67 -25.84 3.67
N PHE A 191 -4.44 -26.91 3.39
CA PHE A 191 -3.96 -28.30 3.50
C PHE A 191 -4.44 -29.29 2.43
N ASP A 192 -5.07 -28.87 1.33
CA ASP A 192 -5.57 -29.83 0.32
C ASP A 192 -4.44 -30.48 -0.54
N ASP A 193 -3.17 -30.09 -0.36
CA ASP A 193 -2.00 -30.59 -1.11
C ASP A 193 -1.07 -31.54 -0.32
N VAL A 194 -1.38 -31.89 0.93
CA VAL A 194 -0.60 -32.88 1.70
C VAL A 194 -1.31 -34.22 1.61
N ASN A 195 -0.77 -35.13 0.80
CA ASN A 195 -1.21 -36.52 0.81
C ASN A 195 -0.76 -37.14 2.14
N ASP A 196 -1.70 -37.65 2.94
CA ASP A 196 -1.43 -38.28 4.24
C ASP A 196 -0.54 -39.54 4.13
N ASP A 197 -0.24 -40.01 2.91
CA ASP A 197 0.64 -41.16 2.64
C ASP A 197 2.15 -40.86 2.82
N ASP A 198 2.56 -39.60 3.05
CA ASP A 198 3.96 -39.19 3.21
C ASP A 198 4.38 -38.90 4.69
N LEU A 199 3.63 -39.40 5.68
CA LEU A 199 3.96 -39.32 7.13
C LEU A 199 4.39 -40.67 7.73
#